data_AF-A0A920LST9-F1
#
_entry.id   AF-A0A920LST9-F1
#
_cell.length_a   1.000
_cell.length_b   1.000
_cell.length_c   1.000
_cell.angle_alpha   90.00
_cell.angle_beta   90.00
_cell.angle_gamma   90.00
#
_symmetry.space_group_name_H-M   'P 1'
#
loop_
_entity.id
_entity.type
_entity.pdbx_description
1 polymer ?
#
loop_
_entity_poly.entity_id
_entity_poly.type
_entity_poly.pdbx_seq_one_letter_code
_entity_poly.pdbx_strand_id
1 'polypeptide(L)'
;MQYQIKRCTAPCVNKISKSDYQKASKAVKQFLSGNSDTVQQKYAYEMQQASDALEFETAAVWRNRIKALTAIQANQDINLKSLQNADIIAASISSGICCVQVFFVRNATNYGNTAFFPVVTSLEDIKSVLSAFIGQFYVDKIPANLILTNQLPSEWKLLEAALSKRSNSKIEISKPERGDRRKIMKMALQNAEEAVARKLADTSSQRKLLEELRTTFEIKASLERIEIYDNSHIQGDHPVGAMVVATPDGFAKSSYRKFNMKKIGEFAVDDGDDFKMMRQMIYRRFSRA
;
A
#
# COMPACT_ATOMS: atom_id res chain seq x y z
N MET A 1 5.08 -8.98 19.49
CA MET A 1 5.73 -7.67 19.25
C MET A 1 4.79 -6.47 19.35
N GLN A 2 3.79 -6.28 18.47
CA GLN A 2 2.96 -5.04 18.45
C GLN A 2 2.17 -4.78 19.76
N TYR A 3 1.74 -5.83 20.47
CA TYR A 3 1.09 -5.70 21.79
C TYR A 3 2.05 -5.21 22.89
N GLN A 4 3.27 -5.74 22.89
CA GLN A 4 4.28 -5.42 23.92
C GLN A 4 4.71 -3.95 23.85
N ILE A 5 4.68 -3.36 22.66
CA ILE A 5 4.93 -1.92 22.46
C ILE A 5 3.64 -1.07 22.51
N LYS A 6 2.54 -1.62 23.03
CA LYS A 6 1.24 -0.96 23.22
C LYS A 6 0.61 -0.38 21.94
N ARG A 7 0.96 -0.90 20.75
CA ARG A 7 0.38 -0.50 19.45
C ARG A 7 -0.79 -1.38 18.99
N CYS A 8 -1.03 -2.49 19.66
CA CYS A 8 -2.11 -3.43 19.36
C CYS A 8 -2.80 -3.86 20.65
N THR A 9 -4.11 -4.04 20.64
CA THR A 9 -4.90 -4.57 21.77
C THR A 9 -4.89 -6.11 21.85
N ALA A 10 -4.28 -6.76 20.86
CA ALA A 10 -4.12 -8.21 20.74
C ALA A 10 -5.42 -9.03 20.89
N PRO A 11 -6.43 -8.75 20.03
CA PRO A 11 -7.67 -9.56 20.00
C PRO A 11 -7.42 -11.01 19.58
N CYS A 12 -6.38 -11.27 18.78
CA CYS A 12 -6.03 -12.61 18.29
C CYS A 12 -5.56 -13.59 19.38
N VAL A 13 -5.13 -13.07 20.54
CA VAL A 13 -4.71 -13.88 21.69
C VAL A 13 -5.53 -13.52 22.93
N ASN A 14 -6.77 -13.02 22.73
CA ASN A 14 -7.75 -12.74 23.78
C ASN A 14 -7.25 -11.81 24.91
N LYS A 15 -6.33 -10.89 24.62
CA LYS A 15 -5.86 -9.88 25.61
C LYS A 15 -6.81 -8.69 25.76
N ILE A 16 -7.83 -8.61 24.92
CA ILE A 16 -8.95 -7.67 25.00
C ILE A 16 -10.25 -8.48 24.90
N SER A 17 -11.29 -8.06 25.61
CA SER A 17 -12.61 -8.68 25.51
C SER A 17 -13.21 -8.45 24.11
N LYS A 18 -14.03 -9.40 23.62
CA LYS A 18 -14.72 -9.24 22.33
C LYS A 18 -15.59 -7.98 22.31
N SER A 19 -16.27 -7.68 23.42
CA SER A 19 -17.13 -6.49 23.56
C SER A 19 -16.33 -5.20 23.42
N ASP A 20 -15.19 -5.09 24.11
CA ASP A 20 -14.39 -3.86 24.09
C ASP A 20 -13.67 -3.68 22.76
N TYR A 21 -13.22 -4.77 22.13
CA TYR A 21 -12.69 -4.72 20.77
C TYR A 21 -13.74 -4.25 19.76
N GLN A 22 -14.99 -4.73 19.86
CA GLN A 22 -16.09 -4.27 19.01
C GLN A 22 -16.39 -2.79 19.21
N LYS A 23 -16.42 -2.30 20.45
CA LYS A 23 -16.58 -0.88 20.75
C LYS A 23 -15.46 -0.04 20.13
N ALA A 24 -14.20 -0.47 20.29
CA ALA A 24 -13.06 0.21 19.70
C ALA A 24 -13.11 0.22 18.16
N SER A 25 -13.44 -0.92 17.55
CA SER A 25 -13.60 -1.03 16.10
C SER A 25 -14.73 -0.13 15.57
N LYS A 26 -15.87 -0.07 16.28
CA LYS A 26 -16.99 0.81 15.92
C LYS A 26 -16.59 2.28 15.99
N ALA A 27 -15.86 2.69 17.02
CA ALA A 27 -15.36 4.06 17.16
C ALA A 27 -14.39 4.43 16.03
N VAL A 28 -13.48 3.52 15.65
CA VAL A 28 -12.57 3.72 14.51
C VAL A 28 -13.35 3.86 13.20
N LYS A 29 -14.35 2.99 12.97
CA LYS A 29 -15.22 3.08 11.78
C LYS A 29 -15.96 4.41 11.73
N GLN A 30 -16.52 4.87 12.85
CA GLN A 30 -17.22 6.16 12.94
C GLN A 30 -16.28 7.34 12.69
N PHE A 31 -15.07 7.31 13.25
CA PHE A 31 -14.06 8.33 13.04
C PHE A 31 -13.65 8.43 11.58
N LEU A 32 -13.30 7.29 10.95
CA LEU A 32 -12.95 7.25 9.54
C LEU A 32 -14.15 7.71 8.69
N SER A 33 -15.36 7.26 8.99
CA SER A 33 -16.58 7.66 8.27
C SER A 33 -17.02 9.13 8.49
N GLY A 34 -16.13 10.02 8.94
CA GLY A 34 -16.39 11.45 9.04
C GLY A 34 -17.14 11.89 10.30
N ASN A 35 -17.61 10.97 11.14
CA ASN A 35 -18.30 11.29 12.40
C ASN A 35 -17.31 11.58 13.53
N SER A 36 -16.20 12.23 13.21
CA SER A 36 -15.08 12.48 14.11
C SER A 36 -15.46 13.35 15.32
N ASP A 37 -16.36 14.32 15.14
CA ASP A 37 -16.88 15.18 16.21
C ASP A 37 -17.66 14.37 17.26
N THR A 38 -18.48 13.41 16.83
CA THR A 38 -19.24 12.56 17.76
C THR A 38 -18.33 11.67 18.60
N VAL A 39 -17.22 11.19 18.02
CA VAL A 39 -16.22 10.39 18.73
C VAL A 39 -15.46 11.25 19.73
N GLN A 40 -15.09 12.48 19.37
CA GLN A 40 -14.44 13.43 20.27
C GLN A 40 -15.34 13.83 21.43
N GLN A 41 -16.61 14.14 21.18
CA GLN A 41 -17.60 14.45 22.22
C GLN A 41 -17.75 13.29 23.19
N LYS A 42 -17.84 12.06 22.67
CA LYS A 42 -17.88 10.87 23.53
C LYS A 42 -16.62 10.74 24.38
N TYR A 43 -15.43 10.91 23.80
CA TYR A 43 -14.18 10.82 24.57
C TYR A 43 -14.05 11.93 25.60
N ALA A 44 -14.54 13.13 25.31
CA ALA A 44 -14.61 14.23 26.27
C ALA A 44 -15.55 13.90 27.44
N TYR A 45 -16.70 13.27 27.16
CA TYR A 45 -17.63 12.80 28.19
C TYR A 45 -17.01 11.71 29.08
N GLU A 46 -16.34 10.71 28.49
CA GLU A 46 -15.64 9.65 29.25
C GLU A 46 -14.47 10.22 30.08
N MET A 47 -13.76 11.21 29.55
CA MET A 47 -12.72 11.95 30.28
C MET A 47 -13.29 12.68 31.49
N GLN A 48 -14.43 13.37 31.31
CA GLN A 48 -15.09 14.12 32.37
C GLN A 48 -15.57 13.20 33.49
N GLN A 49 -16.24 12.09 33.15
CA GLN A 49 -16.68 11.11 34.14
C GLN A 49 -15.51 10.53 34.95
N ALA A 50 -14.40 10.19 34.29
CA ALA A 50 -13.20 9.71 34.98
C ALA A 50 -12.60 10.78 35.90
N SER A 51 -12.61 12.04 35.48
CA SER A 51 -12.16 13.17 36.32
C SER A 51 -13.08 13.39 37.53
N ASP A 52 -14.40 13.32 37.35
CA ASP A 52 -15.39 13.48 38.41
C ASP A 52 -15.30 12.33 39.44
N ALA A 53 -14.93 11.13 38.98
CA ALA A 53 -14.63 9.97 39.83
C ALA A 53 -13.23 9.99 40.47
N LEU A 54 -12.46 11.07 40.29
CA LEU A 54 -11.07 11.23 40.77
C LEU A 54 -10.07 10.21 40.18
N GLU A 55 -10.40 9.58 39.04
CA GLU A 55 -9.53 8.65 38.30
C GLU A 55 -8.64 9.40 37.28
N PHE A 56 -7.68 10.18 37.78
CA PHE A 56 -6.87 11.07 36.94
C PHE A 56 -6.02 10.34 35.89
N GLU A 57 -5.58 9.11 36.15
CA GLU A 57 -4.85 8.30 35.17
C GLU A 57 -5.74 7.93 33.97
N THR A 58 -6.98 7.48 34.24
CA THR A 58 -7.98 7.17 33.22
C THR A 58 -8.34 8.43 32.42
N ALA A 59 -8.57 9.56 33.10
CA ALA A 59 -8.85 10.84 32.45
C ALA A 59 -7.68 11.29 31.55
N ALA A 60 -6.43 11.11 31.99
CA ALA A 60 -5.24 11.43 31.19
C ALA A 60 -5.15 10.57 29.91
N VAL A 61 -5.53 9.28 29.97
CA VAL A 61 -5.60 8.42 28.79
C VAL A 61 -6.61 8.95 27.77
N TRP A 62 -7.81 9.35 28.20
CA TRP A 62 -8.82 9.93 27.31
C TRP A 62 -8.37 11.27 26.72
N ARG A 63 -7.80 12.17 27.54
CA ARG A 63 -7.22 13.44 27.08
C ARG A 63 -6.17 13.23 25.99
N ASN A 64 -5.28 12.27 26.19
CA ASN A 64 -4.23 11.95 25.21
C ASN A 64 -4.82 11.40 23.91
N ARG A 65 -5.90 10.60 23.99
CA ARG A 65 -6.65 10.14 22.80
C ARG A 65 -7.28 11.31 22.05
N ILE A 66 -7.91 12.26 22.75
CA ILE A 66 -8.49 13.47 22.14
C ILE A 66 -7.39 14.25 21.41
N LYS A 67 -6.27 14.55 22.08
CA LYS A 67 -5.13 15.26 21.45
C LYS A 67 -4.61 14.55 20.20
N ALA A 68 -4.49 13.22 20.24
CA ALA A 68 -4.05 12.44 19.08
C ALA A 68 -5.05 12.54 17.92
N LEU A 69 -6.37 12.46 18.21
CA LEU A 69 -7.41 12.64 17.20
C LEU A 69 -7.40 14.04 16.58
N THR A 70 -7.24 15.09 17.40
CA THR A 70 -7.16 16.48 16.93
C THR A 70 -5.93 16.71 16.06
N ALA A 71 -4.77 16.13 16.40
CA ALA A 71 -3.56 16.24 15.58
C ALA A 71 -3.72 15.56 14.21
N ILE A 72 -4.45 14.44 14.14
CA ILE A 72 -4.77 13.75 12.88
C ILE A 72 -5.69 14.61 12.00
N GLN A 73 -6.66 15.31 12.60
CA GLN A 73 -7.52 16.25 11.86
C GLN A 73 -6.77 17.51 11.39
N ALA A 74 -5.89 18.06 12.22
CA ALA A 74 -5.15 19.29 11.91
C ALA A 74 -4.20 19.12 10.70
N ASN A 75 -3.65 17.93 10.48
CA ASN A 75 -2.81 17.62 9.31
C ASN A 75 -3.61 17.40 8.01
N GLN A 76 -4.94 17.57 8.02
CA GLN A 76 -5.79 17.50 6.82
C GLN A 76 -5.98 18.89 6.19
N ASP A 77 -4.90 19.66 6.07
CA ASP A 77 -4.89 21.07 5.61
C ASP A 77 -5.29 21.29 4.13
N ILE A 78 -5.77 20.25 3.46
CA ILE A 78 -6.48 20.39 2.19
C ILE A 78 -7.96 20.48 2.55
N ASN A 79 -8.47 21.71 2.61
CA ASN A 79 -9.88 21.99 2.86
C ASN A 79 -10.75 21.40 1.72
N LEU A 80 -11.09 20.12 1.87
CA LEU A 80 -11.78 19.27 0.89
C LEU A 80 -13.30 19.42 0.95
N LYS A 81 -13.83 20.51 1.51
CA LYS A 81 -15.28 20.74 1.66
C LYS A 81 -16.06 20.59 0.35
N SER A 82 -15.42 20.87 -0.79
CA SER A 82 -15.99 20.72 -2.14
C SER A 82 -15.99 19.28 -2.69
N LEU A 83 -15.40 18.33 -1.96
CA LEU A 83 -15.22 16.92 -2.31
C LEU A 83 -15.59 16.03 -1.12
N GLN A 84 -16.89 15.70 -1.02
CA GLN A 84 -17.40 14.78 0.00
C GLN A 84 -16.80 13.38 -0.14
N ASN A 85 -16.97 12.72 -1.29
CA ASN A 85 -16.44 11.38 -1.54
C ASN A 85 -15.91 11.33 -2.97
N ALA A 86 -14.60 11.08 -3.13
CA ALA A 86 -13.98 10.97 -4.44
C ALA A 86 -12.70 10.13 -4.41
N ASP A 87 -12.37 9.53 -5.54
CA ASP A 87 -11.08 8.90 -5.78
C ASP A 87 -10.29 9.80 -6.74
N ILE A 88 -9.06 10.16 -6.38
CA ILE A 88 -8.21 11.03 -7.21
C ILE A 88 -7.09 10.17 -7.77
N ILE A 89 -7.02 10.06 -9.10
CA ILE A 89 -6.07 9.20 -9.80
C ILE A 89 -5.29 10.07 -10.78
N ALA A 90 -4.01 10.30 -10.48
CA ALA A 90 -3.12 11.05 -11.35
C ALA A 90 -2.02 10.15 -11.90
N ALA A 91 -1.76 10.22 -13.20
CA ALA A 91 -0.69 9.46 -13.84
C ALA A 91 0.35 10.39 -14.46
N SER A 92 1.63 10.05 -14.29
CA SER A 92 2.76 10.70 -14.93
C SER A 92 3.67 9.66 -15.57
N ILE A 93 4.26 10.00 -16.72
CA ILE A 93 5.19 9.14 -17.47
C ILE A 93 6.42 9.99 -17.78
N SER A 94 7.60 9.48 -17.43
CA SER A 94 8.88 10.09 -17.82
C SER A 94 9.92 9.00 -18.05
N SER A 95 10.67 9.11 -19.16
CA SER A 95 11.74 8.19 -19.53
C SER A 95 11.36 6.70 -19.43
N GLY A 96 10.15 6.35 -19.88
CA GLY A 96 9.63 4.97 -19.86
C GLY A 96 9.13 4.48 -18.50
N ILE A 97 9.22 5.28 -17.44
CA ILE A 97 8.66 4.97 -16.12
C ILE A 97 7.31 5.67 -15.97
N CYS A 98 6.28 4.90 -15.65
CA CYS A 98 4.98 5.42 -15.28
C CYS A 98 4.75 5.30 -13.78
N CYS A 99 4.20 6.35 -13.18
CA CYS A 99 3.58 6.29 -11.86
C CYS A 99 2.11 6.69 -11.94
N VAL A 100 1.24 5.88 -11.36
CA VAL A 100 -0.15 6.21 -11.07
C VAL A 100 -0.30 6.42 -9.57
N GLN A 101 -0.62 7.64 -9.17
CA GLN A 101 -0.86 8.04 -7.80
C GLN A 101 -2.37 8.01 -7.52
N VAL A 102 -2.77 7.27 -6.49
CA VAL A 102 -4.17 7.16 -6.06
C VAL A 102 -4.33 7.78 -4.67
N PHE A 103 -5.31 8.65 -4.51
CA PHE A 103 -5.78 9.18 -3.22
C PHE A 103 -7.24 8.84 -3.02
N PHE A 104 -7.60 8.56 -1.77
CA PHE A 104 -8.98 8.32 -1.37
C PHE A 104 -9.48 9.48 -0.52
N VAL A 105 -10.53 10.15 -0.98
CA VAL A 105 -11.25 11.16 -0.19
C VAL A 105 -12.57 10.56 0.24
N ARG A 106 -12.80 10.51 1.55
CA ARG A 106 -14.07 10.06 2.13
C ARG A 106 -14.51 11.04 3.21
N ASN A 107 -15.76 11.46 3.14
CA ASN A 107 -16.34 12.51 4.00
C ASN A 107 -15.46 13.76 4.12
N ALA A 108 -14.97 14.27 2.99
CA ALA A 108 -14.06 15.42 2.91
C ALA A 108 -12.72 15.25 3.66
N THR A 109 -12.33 14.01 3.95
CA THR A 109 -11.05 13.67 4.56
C THR A 109 -10.22 12.83 3.60
N ASN A 110 -8.95 13.21 3.42
CA ASN A 110 -7.98 12.42 2.66
C ASN A 110 -7.44 11.26 3.52
N TYR A 111 -7.58 10.02 3.03
CA TYR A 111 -7.13 8.80 3.70
C TYR A 111 -5.69 8.41 3.36
N GLY A 112 -4.97 9.29 2.67
CA GLY A 112 -3.60 9.07 2.23
C GLY A 112 -3.52 8.68 0.76
N ASN A 113 -2.30 8.39 0.33
CA ASN A 113 -1.96 8.18 -1.07
C ASN A 113 -1.11 6.94 -1.28
N THR A 114 -1.32 6.25 -2.40
CA THR A 114 -0.52 5.08 -2.81
C THR A 114 0.01 5.30 -4.22
N ALA A 115 1.30 5.05 -4.42
CA ALA A 115 1.96 5.10 -5.73
C ALA A 115 2.01 3.69 -6.34
N PHE A 116 1.59 3.57 -7.60
CA PHE A 116 1.66 2.35 -8.38
C PHE A 116 2.55 2.58 -9.61
N PHE A 117 3.36 1.58 -9.96
CA PHE A 117 4.26 1.65 -11.11
C PHE A 117 3.86 0.59 -12.13
N PRO A 118 2.82 0.81 -12.95
CA PRO A 118 2.46 -0.12 -14.00
C PRO A 118 3.59 -0.19 -15.04
N VAL A 119 3.78 -1.38 -15.61
CA VAL A 119 4.68 -1.56 -16.75
C VAL A 119 3.99 -0.96 -17.97
N VAL A 120 4.64 0.00 -18.62
CA VAL A 120 4.15 0.68 -19.81
C VAL A 120 5.13 0.50 -20.96
N THR A 121 4.62 0.39 -22.18
CA THR A 121 5.46 0.47 -23.37
C THR A 121 5.79 1.93 -23.71
N SER A 122 6.88 2.18 -24.44
CA SER A 122 7.32 3.54 -24.79
C SER A 122 6.33 4.34 -25.65
N LEU A 123 5.29 3.68 -26.18
CA LEU A 123 4.27 4.26 -27.05
C LEU A 123 2.94 4.56 -26.32
N GLU A 124 2.80 4.13 -25.07
CA GLU A 124 1.55 4.33 -24.33
C GLU A 124 1.40 5.77 -23.85
N ASP A 125 0.24 6.35 -24.16
CA ASP A 125 -0.16 7.65 -23.63
C ASP A 125 -0.81 7.51 -22.24
N ILE A 126 -0.82 8.62 -21.49
CA ILE A 126 -1.40 8.65 -20.14
C ILE A 126 -2.87 8.19 -20.13
N LYS A 127 -3.63 8.47 -21.19
CA LYS A 127 -5.05 8.11 -21.28
C LYS A 127 -5.24 6.59 -21.33
N SER A 128 -4.44 5.90 -22.13
CA SER A 128 -4.50 4.45 -22.25
C SER A 128 -4.04 3.76 -20.97
N VAL A 129 -2.97 4.27 -20.34
CA VAL A 129 -2.50 3.79 -19.04
C VAL A 129 -3.58 3.95 -17.97
N LEU A 130 -4.24 5.11 -17.90
CA LEU A 130 -5.32 5.34 -16.95
C LEU A 130 -6.50 4.38 -17.19
N SER A 131 -6.86 4.09 -18.46
CA SER A 131 -7.95 3.16 -18.76
C SER A 131 -7.64 1.75 -18.29
N ALA A 132 -6.47 1.23 -18.63
CA ALA A 132 -6.03 -0.10 -18.21
C ALA A 132 -5.91 -0.18 -16.69
N PHE A 133 -5.29 0.82 -16.07
CA PHE A 133 -5.11 0.89 -14.63
C PHE A 133 -6.46 0.93 -13.90
N ILE A 134 -7.36 1.85 -14.25
CA ILE A 134 -8.67 1.99 -13.58
C ILE A 134 -9.50 0.72 -13.76
N GLY A 135 -9.53 0.16 -14.98
CA GLY A 135 -10.23 -1.08 -15.28
C GLY A 135 -9.78 -2.23 -14.37
N GLN A 136 -8.47 -2.42 -14.22
CA GLN A 136 -7.90 -3.46 -13.36
C GLN A 136 -8.01 -3.11 -11.86
N PHE A 137 -7.83 -1.86 -11.49
CA PHE A 137 -7.76 -1.40 -10.11
C PHE A 137 -9.07 -1.60 -9.35
N TYR A 138 -10.20 -1.44 -10.03
CA TYR A 138 -11.54 -1.65 -9.48
C TYR A 138 -12.08 -3.06 -9.76
N VAL A 139 -11.23 -4.03 -10.14
CA VAL A 139 -11.63 -5.45 -10.25
C VAL A 139 -12.03 -6.06 -8.92
N ASP A 140 -11.59 -5.51 -7.80
CA ASP A 140 -11.85 -6.03 -6.45
C ASP A 140 -12.18 -4.91 -5.44
N LYS A 141 -12.43 -3.69 -5.92
CA LYS A 141 -12.67 -2.50 -5.09
C LYS A 141 -13.94 -1.79 -5.53
N ILE A 142 -14.58 -1.11 -4.58
CA ILE A 142 -15.74 -0.24 -4.85
C ILE A 142 -15.24 1.19 -5.05
N PRO A 143 -15.41 1.79 -6.25
CA PRO A 143 -15.03 3.18 -6.48
C PRO A 143 -15.95 4.15 -5.72
N ALA A 144 -15.46 5.35 -5.44
CA ALA A 144 -16.32 6.48 -5.12
C ALA A 144 -17.17 6.87 -6.34
N ASN A 145 -18.32 7.50 -6.10
CA ASN A 145 -19.21 8.00 -7.17
C ASN A 145 -18.54 9.05 -8.07
N LEU A 146 -17.44 9.66 -7.62
CA LEU A 146 -16.64 10.60 -8.39
C LEU A 146 -15.19 10.12 -8.44
N ILE A 147 -14.65 9.93 -9.64
CA ILE A 147 -13.25 9.67 -9.91
C ILE A 147 -12.68 10.88 -10.64
N LEU A 148 -11.70 11.55 -10.04
CA LEU A 148 -10.98 12.65 -10.68
C LEU A 148 -9.71 12.11 -11.33
N THR A 149 -9.46 12.50 -12.58
CA THR A 149 -8.24 12.14 -13.30
C THR A 149 -7.50 13.35 -13.88
N ASN A 150 -6.16 13.27 -14.01
CA ASN A 150 -5.37 14.36 -14.61
C ASN A 150 -5.53 14.42 -16.13
N GLN A 151 -5.84 13.28 -16.76
CA GLN A 151 -6.34 13.20 -18.13
C GLN A 151 -7.54 12.26 -18.17
N LEU A 152 -8.51 12.52 -19.05
CA LEU A 152 -9.62 11.59 -19.24
C LEU A 152 -9.08 10.28 -19.83
N PRO A 153 -9.39 9.12 -19.21
CA PRO A 153 -9.03 7.82 -19.76
C PRO A 153 -9.60 7.63 -21.18
N SER A 154 -8.91 6.84 -22.00
CA SER A 154 -9.45 6.36 -23.28
C SER A 154 -10.79 5.65 -23.02
N GLU A 155 -11.83 5.98 -23.80
CA GLU A 155 -13.16 5.41 -23.65
C GLU A 155 -13.77 5.55 -22.23
N TRP A 156 -13.45 6.63 -21.51
CA TRP A 156 -13.90 6.84 -20.12
C TRP A 156 -15.43 6.64 -19.88
N LYS A 157 -16.29 6.92 -20.87
CA LYS A 157 -17.74 6.64 -20.78
C LYS A 157 -18.07 5.15 -20.66
N LEU A 158 -17.30 4.27 -21.33
CA LEU A 158 -17.45 2.83 -21.18
C LEU A 158 -17.00 2.38 -19.79
N LEU A 159 -15.91 2.96 -19.27
CA LEU A 159 -15.45 2.70 -17.91
C LEU A 159 -16.49 3.15 -16.88
N GLU A 160 -17.07 4.35 -17.01
CA GLU A 160 -18.17 4.81 -16.15
C GLU A 160 -19.35 3.83 -16.15
N ALA A 161 -19.79 3.39 -17.33
CA ALA A 161 -20.91 2.45 -17.46
C ALA A 161 -20.60 1.10 -16.79
N ALA A 162 -19.40 0.55 -17.02
CA ALA A 162 -18.96 -0.71 -16.44
C ALA A 162 -18.85 -0.62 -14.90
N LEU A 163 -18.22 0.43 -14.38
CA LEU A 163 -18.06 0.67 -12.94
C LEU A 163 -19.42 0.95 -12.28
N SER A 164 -20.31 1.67 -12.94
CA SER A 164 -21.66 1.97 -12.42
C SER A 164 -22.51 0.71 -12.31
N LYS A 165 -22.50 -0.14 -13.34
CA LYS A 165 -23.20 -1.43 -13.32
C LYS A 165 -22.71 -2.33 -12.19
N ARG A 166 -21.41 -2.33 -11.95
CA ARG A 166 -20.78 -3.17 -10.92
C ARG A 166 -21.03 -2.66 -9.50
N SER A 167 -20.98 -1.35 -9.29
CA SER A 167 -21.16 -0.71 -7.97
C SER A 167 -22.62 -0.47 -7.60
N ASN A 168 -23.56 -0.69 -8.53
CA ASN A 168 -24.98 -0.33 -8.39
C ASN A 168 -25.17 1.14 -7.97
N SER A 169 -24.30 2.01 -8.46
CA SER A 169 -24.26 3.46 -8.17
C SER A 169 -23.79 4.20 -9.40
N LYS A 170 -24.20 5.45 -9.59
CA LYS A 170 -23.72 6.27 -10.70
C LYS A 170 -22.27 6.69 -10.43
N ILE A 171 -21.35 6.24 -11.27
CA ILE A 171 -19.94 6.62 -11.24
C ILE A 171 -19.69 7.67 -12.33
N GLU A 172 -19.04 8.77 -11.95
CA GLU A 172 -18.58 9.84 -12.83
C GLU A 172 -17.05 9.89 -12.84
N ILE A 173 -16.44 9.88 -14.02
CA ILE A 173 -15.02 10.12 -14.25
C ILE A 173 -14.88 11.51 -14.86
N SER A 174 -14.17 12.41 -14.18
CA SER A 174 -13.99 13.79 -14.65
C SER A 174 -12.55 14.29 -14.55
N LYS A 175 -12.18 15.19 -15.46
CA LYS A 175 -10.92 15.91 -15.43
C LYS A 175 -11.16 17.35 -14.94
N PRO A 176 -10.73 17.72 -13.73
CA PRO A 176 -11.01 19.03 -13.18
C PRO A 176 -10.14 20.13 -13.82
N GLU A 177 -10.77 21.13 -14.43
CA GLU A 177 -10.09 22.23 -15.13
C GLU A 177 -9.99 23.53 -14.30
N ARG A 178 -10.79 23.69 -13.25
CA ARG A 178 -10.82 24.91 -12.38
C ARG A 178 -11.21 24.57 -10.93
N GLY A 179 -11.04 25.55 -10.04
CA GLY A 179 -11.45 25.46 -8.63
C GLY A 179 -10.60 24.51 -7.78
N ASP A 180 -11.14 24.13 -6.61
CA ASP A 180 -10.40 23.34 -5.62
C ASP A 180 -10.09 21.91 -6.10
N ARG A 181 -10.98 21.31 -6.89
CA ARG A 181 -10.74 20.00 -7.53
C ARG A 181 -9.48 20.01 -8.40
N ARG A 182 -9.21 21.11 -9.11
CA ARG A 182 -7.98 21.28 -9.90
C ARG A 182 -6.74 21.42 -9.02
N LYS A 183 -6.82 22.16 -7.90
CA LYS A 183 -5.70 22.28 -6.95
C LYS A 183 -5.28 20.91 -6.42
N ILE A 184 -6.26 20.11 -6.03
CA ILE A 184 -6.05 18.75 -5.52
C ILE A 184 -5.48 17.84 -6.60
N MET A 185 -6.03 17.91 -7.82
CA MET A 185 -5.48 17.17 -8.95
C MET A 185 -4.03 17.55 -9.27
N LYS A 186 -3.68 18.84 -9.16
CA LYS A 186 -2.30 19.31 -9.35
C LYS A 186 -1.36 18.73 -8.29
N MET A 187 -1.78 18.68 -7.03
CA MET A 187 -0.99 18.03 -5.97
C MET A 187 -0.82 16.53 -6.24
N ALA A 188 -1.89 15.84 -6.66
CA ALA A 188 -1.83 14.43 -6.99
C ALA A 188 -0.87 14.14 -8.16
N LEU A 189 -0.89 14.99 -9.19
CA LEU A 189 0.03 14.92 -10.32
C LEU A 189 1.48 15.19 -9.91
N GLN A 190 1.72 16.21 -9.09
CA GLN A 190 3.06 16.51 -8.57
C GLN A 190 3.62 15.31 -7.78
N ASN A 191 2.81 14.66 -6.94
CA ASN A 191 3.24 13.46 -6.22
C ASN A 191 3.61 12.31 -7.17
N ALA A 192 2.86 12.14 -8.27
CA ALA A 192 3.18 11.15 -9.30
C ALA A 192 4.52 11.48 -9.99
N GLU A 193 4.73 12.75 -10.37
CA GLU A 193 5.98 13.23 -10.98
C GLU A 193 7.19 13.04 -10.06
N GLU A 194 7.06 13.40 -8.78
CA GLU A 194 8.11 13.17 -7.78
C GLU A 194 8.40 11.68 -7.57
N ALA A 195 7.37 10.83 -7.59
CA ALA A 195 7.54 9.38 -7.51
C ALA A 195 8.28 8.81 -8.73
N VAL A 196 7.97 9.29 -9.94
CA VAL A 196 8.72 8.93 -11.16
C VAL A 196 10.17 9.40 -11.05
N ALA A 197 10.42 10.65 -10.66
CA ALA A 197 11.76 11.21 -10.53
C ALA A 197 12.61 10.43 -9.51
N ARG A 198 12.05 10.11 -8.34
CA ARG A 198 12.71 9.24 -7.35
C ARG A 198 13.02 7.86 -7.93
N LYS A 199 12.06 7.24 -8.61
CA LYS A 199 12.25 5.91 -9.22
C LYS A 199 13.35 5.91 -10.28
N LEU A 200 13.42 6.96 -11.12
CA LEU A 200 14.49 7.13 -12.10
C LEU A 200 15.86 7.26 -11.44
N ALA A 201 15.98 8.08 -10.39
CA ALA A 201 17.21 8.24 -9.63
C ALA A 201 17.66 6.90 -9.00
N ASP A 202 16.74 6.14 -8.42
CA ASP A 202 17.01 4.83 -7.84
C ASP A 202 17.47 3.82 -8.91
N THR A 203 16.77 3.74 -10.04
CA THR A 203 17.13 2.84 -11.15
C THR A 203 18.50 3.18 -11.74
N SER A 204 18.84 4.47 -11.88
CA SER A 204 20.17 4.88 -12.35
C SER A 204 21.29 4.44 -11.41
N SER A 205 21.04 4.56 -10.10
CA SER A 205 21.98 4.13 -9.06
C SER A 205 22.14 2.61 -9.05
N GLN A 206 21.05 1.86 -9.21
CA GLN A 206 21.07 0.40 -9.27
C GLN A 206 21.82 -0.12 -10.50
N ARG A 207 21.62 0.47 -11.69
CA ARG A 207 22.38 0.07 -12.88
C ARG A 207 23.88 0.24 -12.71
N LYS A 208 24.30 1.33 -12.06
CA LYS A 208 25.72 1.56 -11.75
C LYS A 208 26.28 0.47 -10.84
N LEU A 209 25.56 0.14 -9.75
CA LEU A 209 25.97 -0.93 -8.83
C LEU A 209 26.02 -2.31 -9.51
N LEU A 210 25.06 -2.62 -10.37
CA LEU A 210 25.04 -3.87 -11.15
C LEU A 210 26.23 -3.94 -12.11
N GLU A 211 26.62 -2.83 -12.73
CA GLU A 211 27.78 -2.79 -13.62
C GLU A 211 29.11 -2.92 -12.86
N GLU A 212 29.21 -2.31 -11.68
CA GLU A 212 30.34 -2.50 -10.77
C GLU A 212 30.45 -3.97 -10.31
N LEU A 213 29.33 -4.61 -9.97
CA LEU A 213 29.29 -6.02 -9.60
C LEU A 213 29.69 -6.92 -10.78
N ARG A 214 29.14 -6.66 -11.96
CA ARG A 214 29.49 -7.35 -13.21
C ARG A 214 31.00 -7.29 -13.47
N THR A 215 31.59 -6.10 -13.33
CA THR A 215 33.02 -5.87 -13.53
C THR A 215 33.86 -6.59 -12.47
N THR A 216 33.47 -6.49 -11.19
CA THR A 216 34.20 -7.08 -10.05
C THR A 216 34.28 -8.61 -10.14
N PHE A 217 33.20 -9.25 -10.59
CA PHE A 217 33.14 -10.71 -10.74
C PHE A 217 33.43 -11.19 -12.17
N GLU A 218 33.92 -10.32 -13.05
CA GLU A 218 34.28 -10.61 -14.44
C GLU A 218 33.15 -11.28 -15.26
N ILE A 219 31.91 -10.92 -14.96
CA ILE A 219 30.74 -11.48 -15.62
C ILE A 219 30.59 -10.82 -17.00
N LYS A 220 30.61 -11.61 -18.08
CA LYS A 220 30.50 -11.07 -19.44
C LYS A 220 29.09 -10.58 -19.80
N ALA A 221 28.06 -11.24 -19.27
CA ALA A 221 26.67 -10.90 -19.53
C ALA A 221 26.18 -9.73 -18.67
N SER A 222 25.18 -8.98 -19.15
CA SER A 222 24.50 -7.98 -18.32
C SER A 222 23.71 -8.64 -17.19
N LEU A 223 23.68 -7.99 -16.03
CA LEU A 223 22.96 -8.49 -14.86
C LEU A 223 21.51 -8.02 -14.87
N GLU A 224 20.67 -8.71 -15.65
CA GLU A 224 19.23 -8.40 -15.75
C GLU A 224 18.41 -9.00 -14.60
N ARG A 225 18.92 -10.06 -13.97
CA ARG A 225 18.22 -10.78 -12.91
C ARG A 225 19.21 -11.44 -11.96
N ILE A 226 19.11 -11.10 -10.69
CA ILE A 226 19.88 -11.72 -9.59
C ILE A 226 18.89 -12.42 -8.67
N GLU A 227 19.04 -13.74 -8.52
CA GLU A 227 18.29 -14.54 -7.56
C GLU A 227 19.14 -14.75 -6.30
N ILE A 228 18.60 -14.38 -5.15
CA ILE A 228 19.26 -14.45 -3.84
C ILE A 228 18.55 -15.52 -3.03
N TYR A 229 19.31 -16.46 -2.49
CA TYR A 229 18.78 -17.60 -1.73
C TYR A 229 19.22 -17.49 -0.27
N ASP A 230 18.27 -17.65 0.64
CA ASP A 230 18.48 -17.60 2.09
C ASP A 230 17.86 -18.83 2.77
N ASN A 231 18.59 -19.40 3.74
CA ASN A 231 18.12 -20.50 4.58
C ASN A 231 17.72 -19.96 5.95
N SER A 232 16.45 -20.10 6.32
CA SER A 232 15.93 -19.69 7.62
C SER A 232 15.64 -20.89 8.50
N HIS A 233 16.25 -20.91 9.69
CA HIS A 233 16.00 -21.88 10.76
C HIS A 233 15.11 -21.25 11.83
N ILE A 234 13.86 -21.69 11.91
CA ILE A 234 12.99 -21.41 13.05
C ILE A 234 13.29 -22.52 14.07
N GLN A 235 13.69 -22.16 15.29
CA GLN A 235 13.83 -23.12 16.39
C GLN A 235 12.49 -23.86 16.56
N GLY A 236 12.41 -25.10 16.07
CA GLY A 236 11.41 -26.07 16.52
C GLY A 236 10.31 -26.52 15.56
N ASP A 237 10.41 -26.32 14.24
CA ASP A 237 9.90 -27.26 13.21
C ASP A 237 9.70 -26.57 11.86
N HIS A 238 10.20 -27.21 10.80
CA HIS A 238 10.16 -26.82 9.38
C HIS A 238 11.25 -25.82 8.93
N PRO A 239 12.42 -26.32 8.49
CA PRO A 239 13.37 -25.48 7.76
C PRO A 239 12.73 -24.89 6.51
N VAL A 240 12.93 -23.60 6.30
CA VAL A 240 12.35 -22.83 5.20
C VAL A 240 13.47 -22.15 4.42
N GLY A 241 13.43 -22.32 3.10
CA GLY A 241 14.23 -21.55 2.17
C GLY A 241 13.45 -20.38 1.58
N ALA A 242 14.11 -19.25 1.37
CA ALA A 242 13.55 -18.08 0.70
C ALA A 242 14.38 -17.73 -0.53
N MET A 243 13.70 -17.34 -1.61
CA MET A 243 14.32 -16.79 -2.81
C MET A 243 13.76 -15.39 -3.05
N VAL A 244 14.65 -14.42 -3.06
CA VAL A 244 14.41 -13.01 -3.40
C VAL A 244 15.00 -12.76 -4.79
N VAL A 245 14.39 -11.82 -5.51
CA VAL A 245 14.82 -11.46 -6.87
C VAL A 245 15.06 -9.97 -6.96
N ALA A 246 16.22 -9.59 -7.47
CA ALA A 246 16.56 -8.22 -7.85
C ALA A 246 16.75 -8.12 -9.36
N THR A 247 16.31 -7.01 -9.95
CA THR A 247 16.49 -6.64 -11.36
C THR A 247 17.02 -5.20 -11.42
N PRO A 248 17.36 -4.67 -12.62
CA PRO A 248 17.71 -3.26 -12.77
C PRO A 248 16.65 -2.28 -12.23
N ASP A 249 15.39 -2.71 -12.14
CA ASP A 249 14.27 -1.92 -11.60
C ASP A 249 14.10 -2.07 -10.07
N GLY A 250 15.01 -2.78 -9.41
CA GLY A 250 15.02 -3.08 -7.98
C GLY A 250 14.44 -4.45 -7.64
N PHE A 251 13.86 -4.60 -6.45
CA PHE A 251 13.35 -5.88 -5.97
C PHE A 251 12.03 -6.31 -6.66
N ALA A 252 12.07 -7.44 -7.35
CA ALA A 252 10.92 -8.03 -8.04
C ALA A 252 10.09 -8.93 -7.09
N LYS A 253 9.34 -8.30 -6.18
CA LYS A 253 8.55 -8.98 -5.13
C LYS A 253 7.61 -10.07 -5.65
N SER A 254 7.00 -9.88 -6.82
CA SER A 254 6.13 -10.89 -7.47
C SER A 254 6.86 -12.19 -7.82
N SER A 255 8.19 -12.12 -7.99
CA SER A 255 9.05 -13.26 -8.28
C SER A 255 9.56 -13.97 -7.01
N TYR A 256 9.22 -13.49 -5.82
CA TYR A 256 9.71 -14.12 -4.58
C TYR A 256 9.11 -15.50 -4.41
N ARG A 257 9.88 -16.44 -3.88
CA ARG A 257 9.42 -17.81 -3.62
C ARG A 257 9.83 -18.25 -2.22
N LYS A 258 8.94 -19.02 -1.59
CA LYS A 258 9.20 -19.72 -0.34
C LYS A 258 9.26 -21.22 -0.62
N PHE A 259 10.29 -21.87 -0.12
CA PHE A 259 10.51 -23.30 -0.26
C PHE A 259 10.36 -23.94 1.11
N ASN A 260 9.28 -24.70 1.30
CA ASN A 260 9.20 -25.61 2.44
C ASN A 260 10.09 -26.82 2.14
N MET A 261 11.05 -27.10 3.02
CA MET A 261 12.01 -28.18 2.84
C MET A 261 11.32 -29.53 3.05
N LYS A 262 11.58 -30.47 2.14
CA LYS A 262 11.05 -31.83 2.22
C LYS A 262 12.03 -32.75 2.94
N LYS A 263 11.53 -33.55 3.89
CA LYS A 263 12.28 -34.61 4.59
C LYS A 263 12.34 -35.94 3.84
N ILE A 264 11.65 -36.06 2.69
CA ILE A 264 11.54 -37.30 1.90
C ILE A 264 11.69 -36.96 0.41
N GLY A 265 12.33 -37.86 -0.34
CA GLY A 265 12.52 -37.77 -1.79
C GLY A 265 13.94 -37.34 -2.20
N GLU A 266 14.09 -37.01 -3.48
CA GLU A 266 15.36 -36.53 -4.02
C GLU A 266 15.78 -35.21 -3.35
N PHE A 267 17.02 -35.17 -2.85
CA PHE A 267 17.57 -34.07 -2.04
C PHE A 267 16.78 -33.79 -0.75
N ALA A 268 16.24 -34.83 -0.10
CA ALA A 268 15.65 -34.73 1.23
C ALA A 268 16.60 -34.01 2.22
N VAL A 269 16.02 -33.16 3.06
CA VAL A 269 16.74 -32.32 4.02
C VAL A 269 16.57 -32.89 5.42
N ASP A 270 17.69 -33.12 6.09
CA ASP A 270 17.75 -33.41 7.52
C ASP A 270 17.79 -32.10 8.32
N ASP A 271 17.37 -32.14 9.58
CA ASP A 271 17.30 -30.92 10.40
C ASP A 271 18.68 -30.29 10.59
N GLY A 272 18.83 -29.02 10.19
CA GLY A 272 20.07 -28.24 10.33
C GLY A 272 21.09 -28.39 9.19
N ASP A 273 20.75 -29.04 8.07
CA ASP A 273 21.65 -29.18 6.91
C ASP A 273 21.39 -28.11 5.82
N ASP A 274 22.06 -26.97 5.97
CA ASP A 274 21.99 -25.82 5.04
C ASP A 274 22.39 -26.17 3.60
N PHE A 275 23.33 -27.09 3.42
CA PHE A 275 23.80 -27.50 2.09
C PHE A 275 22.72 -28.30 1.37
N LYS A 276 22.08 -29.24 2.05
CA LYS A 276 20.93 -29.97 1.49
C LYS A 276 19.76 -29.04 1.22
N MET A 277 19.51 -28.06 2.09
CA MET A 277 18.48 -27.03 1.85
C MET A 277 18.75 -26.27 0.55
N MET A 278 19.97 -25.77 0.38
CA MET A 278 20.35 -25.02 -0.82
C MET A 278 20.26 -25.88 -2.08
N ARG A 279 20.75 -27.13 -2.02
CA ARG A 279 20.65 -28.09 -3.13
C ARG A 279 19.20 -28.37 -3.53
N GLN A 280 18.32 -28.59 -2.54
CA GLN A 280 16.90 -28.83 -2.81
C GLN A 280 16.21 -27.60 -3.41
N MET A 281 16.51 -26.40 -2.93
CA MET A 281 15.96 -25.15 -3.48
C MET A 281 16.37 -24.94 -4.92
N ILE A 282 17.68 -24.99 -5.20
CA ILE A 282 18.25 -24.78 -6.53
C ILE A 282 17.64 -25.79 -7.51
N TYR A 283 17.65 -27.08 -7.15
CA TYR A 283 17.06 -28.12 -7.99
C TYR A 283 15.58 -27.83 -8.30
N ARG A 284 14.76 -27.61 -7.27
CA ARG A 284 13.31 -27.35 -7.46
C ARG A 284 13.02 -26.09 -8.26
N ARG A 285 13.87 -25.06 -8.16
CA ARG A 285 13.73 -23.81 -8.91
C ARG A 285 14.05 -24.00 -10.38
N PHE A 286 15.09 -24.76 -10.71
CA PHE A 286 15.54 -24.97 -12.09
C PHE A 286 14.82 -26.13 -12.79
N SER A 287 14.28 -27.13 -12.07
CA SER A 287 13.42 -28.17 -12.66
C SER A 287 12.03 -27.67 -13.08
N ARG A 288 11.63 -26.48 -12.63
CA ARG A 288 10.35 -25.83 -12.96
C ARG A 288 10.52 -24.59 -13.83
N ALA A 289 11.76 -24.31 -14.26
CA ALA A 289 12.11 -23.12 -15.04
C ALA A 289 11.67 -23.27 -16.50
#